data_AF-A0A3M0Z2Q0-F1
#
_entry.id   AF-A0A3M0Z2Q0-F1
#
_cell.length_a   1.000
_cell.length_b   1.000
_cell.length_c   1.000
_cell.angle_alpha   90.00
_cell.angle_beta   90.00
_cell.angle_gamma   90.00
#
_symmetry.space_group_name_H-M   'P 1'
#
loop_
_entity.id
_entity.type
_entity.pdbx_description
1 polymer ?
#
loop_
_entity_poly.entity_id
_entity_poly.type
_entity_poly.pdbx_seq_one_letter_code
_entity_poly.pdbx_strand_id
1 'polypeptide(L)'
;MPRLAELGLLLLICPALLAGDGVEQLARQWRKAVFEGKLDEALCPAGRIVPATALQKGSPWQVYVELFQYSGLDPALLKSGFIAEDWRYWQDCLKLRRLALALLKDIDPHDTDAVIAGLLRGVRNRVRPVENDLQNAWPMQIWQRGYGLCDRQAWLLAELAYQLGFEVTVVYLRDAKTRVSYHTVAELRKDTQVWVVDPFCGHQLKGLGVTRLVRNMEAKQKLWPDHAQWWKTIGAATLYIPAHPFDYCLRTQLLAASMKKNGFEPPFRFGEDPRRRQLTYDRLRRKTSTGFPKLEPLGLWDYPLRLLKAENQWQASGNE
;
A
#
# COMPACT_ATOMS: atom_id res chain seq x y z
N MET A 1 -9.19 -11.24 -25.02
CA MET A 1 -7.74 -11.02 -25.07
C MET A 1 -7.39 -10.34 -26.38
N PRO A 2 -7.38 -9.00 -26.44
CA PRO A 2 -6.43 -8.35 -27.34
C PRO A 2 -5.03 -8.69 -26.83
N ARG A 3 -4.14 -9.02 -27.76
CA ARG A 3 -2.85 -9.62 -27.48
C ARG A 3 -2.02 -8.68 -26.59
N LEU A 4 -1.42 -9.21 -25.53
CA LEU A 4 -0.23 -8.61 -24.90
C LEU A 4 0.96 -8.46 -25.88
N ALA A 5 0.81 -8.92 -27.13
CA ALA A 5 1.72 -8.71 -28.24
C ALA A 5 1.45 -7.43 -29.06
N GLU A 6 0.35 -6.70 -28.80
CA GLU A 6 -0.01 -5.45 -29.53
C GLU A 6 0.00 -4.20 -28.64
N LEU A 7 0.42 -4.32 -27.38
CA LEU A 7 1.17 -3.22 -26.77
C LEU A 7 2.54 -3.24 -27.45
N GLY A 8 2.60 -2.56 -28.59
CA GLY A 8 3.86 -2.24 -29.23
C GLY A 8 4.82 -1.82 -28.12
N LEU A 9 6.01 -2.43 -28.11
CA LEU A 9 7.16 -1.80 -27.50
C LEU A 9 7.23 -0.39 -28.12
N LEU A 10 6.58 0.58 -27.49
CA LEU A 10 7.15 1.88 -27.28
C LEU A 10 8.38 1.63 -26.40
N LEU A 11 9.38 0.98 -26.99
CA LEU A 11 10.75 1.44 -26.84
C LEU A 11 10.66 2.90 -27.22
N LEU A 12 10.35 3.74 -26.23
CA LEU A 12 10.70 5.14 -26.24
C LEU A 12 12.22 5.11 -26.39
N ILE A 13 12.68 5.08 -27.65
CA ILE A 13 14.04 5.38 -28.03
C ILE A 13 14.17 6.85 -27.68
N CYS A 14 14.51 7.11 -26.42
CA CYS A 14 14.75 8.43 -25.90
C CYS A 14 15.96 8.98 -26.71
N PRO A 15 15.80 9.96 -27.62
CA PRO A 15 16.83 10.27 -28.63
C PRO A 15 18.09 10.97 -28.09
N ALA A 16 18.28 11.04 -26.78
CA ALA A 16 19.39 11.72 -26.15
C ALA A 16 20.44 10.72 -25.64
N LEU A 17 21.17 10.11 -26.58
CA LEU A 17 22.47 9.46 -26.32
C LEU A 17 23.56 10.55 -26.30
N LEU A 18 23.52 11.43 -25.29
CA LEU A 18 24.57 12.42 -25.05
C LEU A 18 24.89 12.42 -23.55
N ALA A 19 26.17 12.20 -23.24
CA ALA A 19 26.87 12.33 -21.95
C ALA A 19 26.17 11.78 -20.68
N GLY A 20 26.91 10.97 -19.91
CA GLY A 20 26.39 10.32 -18.70
C GLY A 20 25.94 11.29 -17.62
N ASP A 21 24.67 11.70 -17.67
CA ASP A 21 24.01 12.35 -16.53
C ASP A 21 24.22 11.47 -15.30
N GLY A 22 24.75 12.05 -14.22
CA GLY A 22 24.87 11.33 -12.96
C GLY A 22 23.51 10.86 -12.46
N VAL A 23 23.47 9.75 -11.71
CA VAL A 23 22.23 9.20 -11.14
C VAL A 23 21.45 10.26 -10.36
N GLU A 24 22.13 11.19 -9.71
CA GLU A 24 21.52 12.31 -9.00
C GLU A 24 20.70 13.23 -9.92
N GLN A 25 21.24 13.61 -11.08
CA GLN A 25 20.55 14.47 -12.04
C GLN A 25 19.33 13.75 -12.62
N LEU A 26 19.46 12.47 -12.96
CA LEU A 26 18.34 11.64 -13.42
C LEU A 26 17.25 11.52 -12.35
N ALA A 27 17.63 11.37 -11.07
CA ALA A 27 16.68 11.29 -9.97
C ALA A 27 15.92 12.61 -9.78
N ARG A 28 16.61 13.76 -9.91
CA ARG A 28 16.00 15.10 -9.92
C ARG A 28 15.02 15.27 -11.09
N GLN A 29 15.40 14.85 -12.29
CA GLN A 29 14.54 14.87 -13.48
C GLN A 29 13.29 14.01 -13.27
N TRP A 30 13.47 12.75 -12.85
CA TRP A 30 12.37 11.83 -12.54
C TRP A 30 11.39 12.46 -11.54
N ARG A 31 11.89 12.98 -10.41
CA ARG A 31 11.04 13.57 -9.37
C ARG A 31 10.27 14.77 -9.91
N LYS A 32 10.93 15.65 -10.66
CA LYS A 32 10.28 16.81 -11.27
C LYS A 32 9.15 16.35 -12.20
N ALA A 33 9.41 15.40 -13.08
CA ALA A 33 8.41 14.86 -14.00
C ALA A 33 7.23 14.19 -13.27
N VAL A 34 7.48 13.43 -12.20
CA VAL A 34 6.40 12.91 -11.33
C VAL A 34 5.65 14.07 -10.66
N PHE A 35 6.31 15.10 -10.17
CA PHE A 35 5.62 16.23 -9.54
C PHE A 35 4.73 17.03 -10.50
N GLU A 36 5.16 17.14 -11.76
CA GLU A 36 4.50 17.88 -12.84
C GLU A 36 3.48 17.04 -13.62
N GLY A 37 3.35 15.74 -13.30
CA GLY A 37 2.39 14.88 -14.00
C GLY A 37 2.82 14.53 -15.43
N LYS A 38 4.12 14.49 -15.72
CA LYS A 38 4.66 14.22 -17.06
C LYS A 38 5.12 12.78 -17.19
N LEU A 39 4.31 11.96 -17.87
CA LEU A 39 4.52 10.52 -18.00
C LEU A 39 5.87 10.19 -18.67
N ASP A 40 6.08 10.62 -19.91
CA ASP A 40 7.26 10.24 -20.70
C ASP A 40 8.56 10.76 -20.09
N GLU A 41 8.54 12.00 -19.57
CA GLU A 41 9.65 12.62 -18.85
C GLU A 41 9.98 11.91 -17.53
N ALA A 42 9.06 11.13 -16.96
CA ALA A 42 9.32 10.34 -15.76
C ALA A 42 9.89 8.95 -16.10
N LEU A 43 9.36 8.28 -17.12
CA LEU A 43 9.78 6.93 -17.48
C LEU A 43 11.21 6.88 -18.02
N CYS A 44 11.62 7.83 -18.86
CA CYS A 44 12.96 7.81 -19.47
C CYS A 44 14.09 7.91 -18.42
N PRO A 45 14.09 8.88 -17.47
CA PRO A 45 15.09 8.91 -16.40
C PRO A 45 15.04 7.68 -15.49
N ALA A 46 13.84 7.15 -15.16
CA ALA A 46 13.72 5.93 -14.36
C ALA A 46 14.42 4.73 -15.02
N GLY A 47 14.20 4.53 -16.33
CA GLY A 47 14.86 3.48 -17.12
C GLY A 47 16.37 3.66 -17.24
N ARG A 48 16.88 4.89 -17.22
CA ARG A 48 18.33 5.17 -17.18
C ARG A 48 18.94 4.89 -15.79
N ILE A 49 18.21 5.17 -14.71
CA ILE A 49 18.64 4.85 -13.34
C ILE A 49 18.64 3.33 -13.11
N VAL A 50 17.62 2.63 -13.62
CA VAL A 50 17.48 1.17 -13.51
C VAL A 50 17.46 0.57 -14.91
N PRO A 51 18.64 0.35 -15.53
CA PRO A 51 18.72 -0.20 -16.88
C PRO A 51 18.23 -1.65 -16.91
N ALA A 52 17.80 -2.11 -18.09
CA ALA A 52 17.33 -3.48 -18.31
C ALA A 52 18.33 -4.56 -17.84
N THR A 53 19.63 -4.28 -17.96
CA THR A 53 20.71 -5.16 -17.48
C THR A 53 20.68 -5.37 -15.95
N ALA A 54 20.21 -4.39 -15.18
CA ALA A 54 20.02 -4.55 -13.74
C ALA A 54 18.82 -5.46 -13.42
N LEU A 55 17.73 -5.35 -14.19
CA LEU A 55 16.54 -6.19 -14.05
C LEU A 55 16.82 -7.66 -14.39
N GLN A 56 17.66 -7.91 -15.39
CA GLN A 56 18.07 -9.27 -15.78
C GLN A 56 18.85 -9.97 -14.67
N LYS A 57 19.76 -9.24 -14.00
CA LYS A 57 20.57 -9.74 -12.87
C LYS A 57 19.74 -10.00 -11.60
N GLY A 58 18.66 -9.25 -11.42
CA GLY A 58 17.74 -9.44 -10.30
C GLY A 58 16.84 -10.67 -10.47
N SER A 59 16.47 -11.27 -9.33
CA SER A 59 15.43 -12.29 -9.28
C SER A 59 14.36 -11.87 -8.28
N PRO A 60 13.07 -11.84 -8.67
CA PRO A 60 11.99 -11.60 -7.72
C PRO A 60 11.95 -12.76 -6.71
N TRP A 61 11.40 -12.49 -5.53
CA TRP A 61 11.17 -13.54 -4.55
C TRP A 61 10.17 -14.57 -5.08
N GLN A 62 10.43 -15.86 -4.84
CA GLN A 62 9.56 -16.95 -5.29
C GLN A 62 8.10 -16.78 -4.81
N VAL A 63 7.91 -16.32 -3.57
CA VAL A 63 6.58 -16.03 -3.02
C VAL A 63 5.82 -14.94 -3.80
N TYR A 64 6.51 -14.03 -4.49
CA TYR A 64 5.86 -13.02 -5.35
C TYR A 64 5.40 -13.62 -6.66
N VAL A 65 6.22 -14.51 -7.23
CA VAL A 65 5.85 -15.28 -8.44
C VAL A 65 4.59 -16.08 -8.15
N GLU A 66 4.56 -16.83 -7.06
CA GLU A 66 3.41 -17.62 -6.62
C GLU A 66 2.16 -16.75 -6.37
N LEU A 67 2.34 -15.60 -5.71
CA LEU A 67 1.24 -14.68 -5.42
C LEU A 67 0.65 -14.05 -6.69
N PHE A 68 1.48 -13.69 -7.67
CA PHE A 68 1.04 -13.17 -8.96
C PHE A 68 0.28 -14.25 -9.75
N GLN A 69 0.83 -15.47 -9.82
CA GLN A 69 0.18 -16.61 -10.47
C GLN A 69 -1.18 -16.93 -9.82
N TYR A 70 -1.22 -17.00 -8.49
CA TYR A 70 -2.45 -17.26 -7.73
C TYR A 70 -3.51 -16.19 -7.99
N SER A 71 -3.09 -14.92 -8.14
CA SER A 71 -3.99 -13.81 -8.46
C SER A 71 -4.37 -13.78 -9.95
N GLY A 72 -3.77 -14.62 -10.79
CA GLY A 72 -3.97 -14.69 -12.24
C GLY A 72 -3.31 -13.54 -13.01
N LEU A 73 -2.22 -13.00 -12.49
CA LEU A 73 -1.33 -12.05 -13.18
C LEU A 73 -0.12 -12.79 -13.73
N ASP A 74 0.47 -12.29 -14.81
CA ASP A 74 1.70 -12.82 -15.38
C ASP A 74 2.92 -12.44 -14.53
N PRO A 75 3.69 -13.40 -13.98
CA PRO A 75 4.92 -13.12 -13.24
C PRO A 75 5.99 -12.38 -14.04
N ALA A 76 5.93 -12.37 -15.37
CA ALA A 76 6.83 -11.59 -16.21
C ALA A 76 6.78 -10.09 -15.86
N LEU A 77 5.64 -9.59 -15.36
CA LEU A 77 5.48 -8.21 -14.90
C LEU A 77 6.51 -7.84 -13.81
N LEU A 78 6.90 -8.79 -12.94
CA LEU A 78 7.87 -8.57 -11.86
C LEU A 78 9.28 -8.19 -12.36
N LYS A 79 9.63 -8.60 -13.59
CA LYS A 79 10.95 -8.37 -14.23
C LYS A 79 10.88 -7.43 -15.44
N SER A 80 9.70 -7.01 -15.86
CA SER A 80 9.52 -6.06 -16.96
C SER A 80 10.14 -4.68 -16.64
N GLY A 81 10.42 -3.90 -17.68
CA GLY A 81 10.83 -2.50 -17.58
C GLY A 81 9.69 -1.59 -17.11
N PHE A 82 9.96 -0.29 -16.97
CA PHE A 82 8.93 0.67 -16.57
C PHE A 82 7.84 0.82 -17.62
N ILE A 83 6.59 0.86 -17.16
CA ILE A 83 5.38 1.06 -17.97
C ILE A 83 4.57 2.23 -17.40
N ALA A 84 3.50 2.65 -18.09
CA ALA A 84 2.72 3.82 -17.70
C ALA A 84 2.08 3.69 -16.31
N GLU A 85 1.75 2.47 -15.91
CA GLU A 85 1.18 2.13 -14.62
C GLU A 85 2.16 2.36 -13.46
N ASP A 86 3.49 2.26 -13.69
CA ASP A 86 4.49 2.65 -12.70
C ASP A 86 4.39 4.15 -12.38
N TRP A 87 4.23 4.97 -13.42
CA TRP A 87 4.04 6.40 -13.24
C TRP A 87 2.72 6.71 -12.54
N ARG A 88 1.61 6.05 -12.91
CA ARG A 88 0.32 6.21 -12.20
C ARG A 88 0.45 5.86 -10.73
N TYR A 89 1.16 4.78 -10.42
CA TYR A 89 1.46 4.38 -9.05
C TYR A 89 2.25 5.47 -8.30
N TRP A 90 3.31 6.04 -8.89
CA TRP A 90 4.06 7.13 -8.25
C TRP A 90 3.20 8.38 -8.04
N GLN A 91 2.34 8.73 -9.00
CA GLN A 91 1.36 9.82 -8.86
C GLN A 91 0.46 9.58 -7.67
N ASP A 92 -0.05 8.37 -7.50
CA ASP A 92 -0.98 8.05 -6.43
C ASP A 92 -0.30 8.07 -5.06
N CYS A 93 0.95 7.58 -4.93
CA CYS A 93 1.73 7.77 -3.71
C CYS A 93 1.93 9.25 -3.37
N LEU A 94 2.26 10.08 -4.36
CA LEU A 94 2.42 11.53 -4.17
C LEU A 94 1.10 12.19 -3.76
N LYS A 95 -0.02 11.84 -4.40
CA LYS A 95 -1.37 12.35 -4.07
C LYS A 95 -1.77 11.94 -2.65
N LEU A 96 -1.57 10.68 -2.27
CA LEU A 96 -1.84 10.19 -0.91
C LEU A 96 -1.01 10.93 0.13
N ARG A 97 0.29 11.15 -0.13
CA ARG A 97 1.16 11.92 0.74
C ARG A 97 0.67 13.37 0.89
N ARG A 98 0.35 14.05 -0.22
CA ARG A 98 -0.19 15.42 -0.20
C ARG A 98 -1.51 15.50 0.54
N LEU A 99 -2.39 14.54 0.32
CA LEU A 99 -3.66 14.42 1.01
C LEU A 99 -3.46 14.23 2.53
N ALA A 100 -2.58 13.32 2.93
CA ALA A 100 -2.27 13.08 4.34
C ALA A 100 -1.76 14.36 5.02
N LEU A 101 -0.85 15.12 4.37
CA LEU A 101 -0.37 16.40 4.89
C LEU A 101 -1.48 17.46 4.95
N ALA A 102 -2.37 17.52 3.95
CA ALA A 102 -3.49 18.46 3.93
C ALA A 102 -4.49 18.20 5.06
N LEU A 103 -4.75 16.93 5.39
CA LEU A 103 -5.60 16.53 6.52
C LEU A 103 -5.02 16.93 7.89
N LEU A 104 -3.71 17.21 7.94
CA LEU A 104 -2.95 17.47 9.16
C LEU A 104 -2.38 18.90 9.23
N LYS A 105 -2.85 19.81 8.37
CA LYS A 105 -2.29 21.17 8.22
C LYS A 105 -2.19 21.97 9.54
N ASP A 106 -3.09 21.70 10.49
CA ASP A 106 -3.18 22.37 11.80
C ASP A 106 -2.84 21.43 12.97
N ILE A 107 -2.19 20.29 12.70
CA ILE A 107 -1.82 19.28 13.71
C ILE A 107 -0.30 19.25 13.83
N ASP A 108 0.20 19.26 15.07
CA ASP A 108 1.63 19.06 15.32
C ASP A 108 2.08 17.69 14.79
N PRO A 109 3.01 17.63 13.81
CA PRO A 109 3.49 16.37 13.27
C PRO A 109 4.24 15.48 14.28
N HIS A 110 4.66 16.05 15.42
CA HIS A 110 5.28 15.30 16.52
C HIS A 110 4.25 14.68 17.48
N ASP A 111 3.02 15.21 17.54
CA ASP A 111 1.93 14.58 18.27
C ASP A 111 1.33 13.44 17.45
N THR A 112 1.90 12.25 17.65
CA THR A 112 1.52 11.05 16.89
C THR A 112 0.05 10.65 17.14
N ASP A 113 -0.52 10.94 18.31
CA ASP A 113 -1.93 10.62 18.60
C ASP A 113 -2.87 11.57 17.86
N ALA A 114 -2.56 12.87 17.87
CA ALA A 114 -3.30 13.86 17.11
C ALA A 114 -3.21 13.60 15.60
N VAL A 115 -2.05 13.16 15.10
CA VAL A 115 -1.86 12.75 13.71
C VAL A 115 -2.81 11.61 13.32
N ILE A 116 -2.86 10.53 14.11
CA ILE A 116 -3.74 9.39 13.80
C ILE A 116 -5.21 9.79 13.91
N ALA A 117 -5.57 10.57 14.94
CA ALA A 117 -6.94 11.08 15.10
C ALA A 117 -7.34 12.00 13.93
N GLY A 118 -6.41 12.79 13.41
CA GLY A 118 -6.59 13.64 12.24
C GLY A 118 -6.86 12.84 10.97
N LEU A 119 -6.05 11.81 10.72
CA LEU A 119 -6.27 10.89 9.59
C LEU A 119 -7.60 10.15 9.69
N LEU A 120 -7.90 9.61 10.87
CA LEU A 120 -9.16 8.90 11.17
C LEU A 120 -10.37 9.80 10.89
N ARG A 121 -10.36 11.02 11.43
CA ARG A 121 -11.41 12.03 11.20
C ARG A 121 -11.52 12.37 9.71
N GLY A 122 -10.40 12.57 9.03
CA GLY A 122 -10.37 12.87 7.60
C GLY A 122 -11.03 11.78 6.75
N VAL A 123 -10.67 10.52 6.97
CA VAL A 123 -11.27 9.38 6.26
C VAL A 123 -12.76 9.26 6.60
N ARG A 124 -13.13 9.26 7.87
CA ARG A 124 -14.53 9.11 8.32
C ARG A 124 -15.45 10.20 7.77
N ASN A 125 -14.98 11.46 7.76
CA ASN A 125 -15.78 12.57 7.26
C ASN A 125 -15.95 12.54 5.74
N ARG A 126 -15.00 11.93 5.03
CA ARG A 126 -15.00 11.91 3.56
C ARG A 126 -15.66 10.67 2.97
N VAL A 127 -15.45 9.51 3.58
CA VAL A 127 -15.79 8.20 3.02
C VAL A 127 -16.96 7.60 3.79
N ARG A 128 -18.12 7.58 3.15
CA ARG A 128 -19.35 7.01 3.74
C ARG A 128 -19.27 5.48 3.80
N PRO A 129 -19.81 4.84 4.85
CA PRO A 129 -19.80 3.39 5.03
C PRO A 129 -20.87 2.67 4.20
N VAL A 130 -20.91 2.97 2.90
CA VAL A 130 -21.83 2.37 1.93
C VAL A 130 -21.04 1.92 0.71
N GLU A 131 -21.63 1.04 -0.08
CA GLU A 131 -21.07 0.60 -1.34
C GLU A 131 -22.12 0.83 -2.43
N ASN A 132 -21.92 1.88 -3.23
CA ASN A 132 -22.90 2.33 -4.22
C ASN A 132 -22.69 1.66 -5.59
N ASP A 133 -21.53 1.04 -5.79
CA ASP A 133 -21.18 0.26 -6.99
C ASP A 133 -20.48 -1.03 -6.58
N LEU A 134 -20.49 -2.05 -7.44
CA LEU A 134 -19.73 -3.27 -7.20
C LEU A 134 -18.24 -3.13 -7.62
N GLN A 135 -17.78 -1.90 -7.88
CA GLN A 135 -16.43 -1.68 -8.39
C GLN A 135 -15.44 -1.59 -7.23
N ASN A 136 -14.43 -2.44 -7.32
CA ASN A 136 -13.26 -2.35 -6.47
C ASN A 136 -12.48 -1.07 -6.83
N ALA A 137 -11.92 -0.40 -5.83
CA ALA A 137 -11.26 0.89 -6.00
C ALA A 137 -9.92 0.94 -5.26
N TRP A 138 -8.95 1.61 -5.88
CA TRP A 138 -7.67 1.99 -5.26
C TRP A 138 -7.88 3.03 -4.15
N PRO A 139 -6.94 3.19 -3.21
CA PRO A 139 -7.02 4.18 -2.13
C PRO A 139 -7.44 5.58 -2.58
N MET A 140 -6.81 6.14 -3.63
CA MET A 140 -7.20 7.47 -4.11
C MET A 140 -8.57 7.52 -4.75
N GLN A 141 -8.99 6.46 -5.44
CA GLN A 141 -10.34 6.35 -5.99
C GLN A 141 -11.40 6.26 -4.87
N ILE A 142 -11.12 5.53 -3.78
CA ILE A 142 -11.98 5.47 -2.58
C ILE A 142 -12.16 6.88 -2.00
N TRP A 143 -11.08 7.66 -1.88
CA TRP A 143 -11.14 9.05 -1.42
C TRP A 143 -11.94 9.94 -2.37
N GLN A 144 -11.75 9.80 -3.69
CA GLN A 144 -12.41 10.61 -4.71
C GLN A 144 -13.92 10.33 -4.80
N ARG A 145 -14.33 9.05 -4.73
CA ARG A 145 -15.75 8.68 -4.79
C ARG A 145 -16.48 8.93 -3.46
N GLY A 146 -15.77 8.90 -2.33
CA GLY A 146 -16.34 9.25 -1.02
C GLY A 146 -17.23 8.18 -0.40
N TYR A 147 -17.04 6.93 -0.79
CA TYR A 147 -17.72 5.78 -0.18
C TYR A 147 -16.86 4.51 -0.28
N GLY A 148 -17.12 3.57 0.61
CA GLY A 148 -16.52 2.25 0.64
C GLY A 148 -16.77 1.54 1.96
N LEU A 149 -16.77 0.21 1.93
CA LEU A 149 -16.91 -0.62 3.12
C LEU A 149 -15.69 -0.55 4.05
N CYS A 150 -15.76 -1.27 5.17
CA CYS A 150 -14.74 -1.24 6.23
C CYS A 150 -13.33 -1.54 5.72
N ASP A 151 -13.15 -2.47 4.77
CA ASP A 151 -11.86 -2.83 4.21
C ASP A 151 -11.27 -1.72 3.32
N ARG A 152 -12.11 -1.06 2.52
CA ARG A 152 -11.72 0.11 1.70
C ARG A 152 -11.28 1.28 2.57
N GLN A 153 -12.04 1.57 3.63
CA GLN A 153 -11.69 2.64 4.57
C GLN A 153 -10.42 2.33 5.36
N ALA A 154 -10.27 1.10 5.86
CA ALA A 154 -9.06 0.65 6.56
C ALA A 154 -7.83 0.70 5.64
N TRP A 155 -7.97 0.29 4.38
CA TRP A 155 -6.88 0.37 3.42
C TRP A 155 -6.46 1.80 3.12
N LEU A 156 -7.41 2.70 2.81
CA LEU A 156 -7.12 4.10 2.59
C LEU A 156 -6.41 4.74 3.81
N LEU A 157 -6.91 4.49 5.01
CA LEU A 157 -6.28 4.97 6.24
C LEU A 157 -4.84 4.42 6.40
N ALA A 158 -4.65 3.12 6.14
CA ALA A 158 -3.34 2.49 6.19
C ALA A 158 -2.36 3.11 5.19
N GLU A 159 -2.80 3.41 3.96
CA GLU A 159 -1.93 4.02 2.93
C GLU A 159 -1.59 5.47 3.25
N LEU A 160 -2.55 6.26 3.77
CA LEU A 160 -2.27 7.61 4.26
C LEU A 160 -1.24 7.59 5.39
N ALA A 161 -1.42 6.71 6.38
CA ALA A 161 -0.48 6.55 7.49
C ALA A 161 0.89 6.03 7.00
N TYR A 162 0.90 5.08 6.06
CA TYR A 162 2.14 4.58 5.45
C TYR A 162 2.96 5.71 4.86
N GLN A 163 2.33 6.60 4.07
CA GLN A 163 2.97 7.79 3.51
C GLN A 163 3.51 8.76 4.57
N LEU A 164 3.03 8.72 5.82
CA LEU A 164 3.54 9.47 6.97
C LEU A 164 4.64 8.75 7.77
N GLY A 165 5.15 7.63 7.27
CA GLY A 165 6.24 6.88 7.90
C GLY A 165 5.78 5.88 8.96
N PHE A 166 4.49 5.55 9.01
CA PHE A 166 4.00 4.47 9.86
C PHE A 166 4.24 3.11 9.18
N GLU A 167 4.47 2.09 9.99
CA GLU A 167 4.37 0.70 9.56
C GLU A 167 2.92 0.25 9.77
N VAL A 168 2.31 -0.34 8.74
CA VAL A 168 0.86 -0.54 8.69
C VAL A 168 0.50 -1.97 8.30
N THR A 169 -0.60 -2.46 8.85
CA THR A 169 -1.29 -3.66 8.37
C THR A 169 -2.78 -3.42 8.28
N VAL A 170 -3.42 -4.12 7.33
CA VAL A 170 -4.87 -4.28 7.27
C VAL A 170 -5.22 -5.58 7.98
N VAL A 171 -6.22 -5.52 8.86
CA VAL A 171 -6.57 -6.62 9.77
C VAL A 171 -8.00 -7.05 9.50
N TYR A 172 -8.14 -8.26 8.97
CA TYR A 172 -9.42 -8.89 8.69
C TYR A 172 -9.89 -9.68 9.92
N LEU A 173 -11.05 -9.31 10.47
CA LEU A 173 -11.67 -10.00 11.60
C LEU A 173 -12.54 -11.14 11.05
N ARG A 174 -11.99 -12.36 11.06
CA ARG A 174 -12.60 -13.51 10.39
C ARG A 174 -13.27 -14.46 11.36
N ASP A 175 -14.32 -15.10 10.87
CA ASP A 175 -14.83 -16.30 11.50
C ASP A 175 -13.83 -17.45 11.36
N ALA A 176 -13.53 -18.14 12.47
CA ALA A 176 -12.57 -19.24 12.45
C ALA A 176 -13.03 -20.42 11.57
N LYS A 177 -14.34 -20.65 11.43
CA LYS A 177 -14.90 -21.78 10.70
C LYS A 177 -15.15 -21.44 9.23
N THR A 178 -15.87 -20.35 8.97
CA THR A 178 -16.29 -19.98 7.60
C THR A 178 -15.24 -19.16 6.86
N ARG A 179 -14.24 -18.62 7.57
CA ARG A 179 -13.21 -17.69 7.03
C ARG A 179 -13.76 -16.38 6.48
N VAL A 180 -15.08 -16.15 6.60
CA VAL A 180 -15.74 -14.89 6.23
C VAL A 180 -15.22 -13.78 7.14
N SER A 181 -14.87 -12.65 6.55
CA SER A 181 -14.49 -11.45 7.31
C SER A 181 -15.72 -10.61 7.62
N TYR A 182 -16.00 -10.39 8.90
CA TYR A 182 -17.12 -9.55 9.32
C TYR A 182 -16.77 -8.08 9.42
N HIS A 183 -15.48 -7.79 9.61
CA HIS A 183 -15.00 -6.43 9.74
C HIS A 183 -13.53 -6.33 9.37
N THR A 184 -13.09 -5.11 9.04
CA THR A 184 -11.69 -4.83 8.73
C THR A 184 -11.26 -3.54 9.41
N VAL A 185 -10.09 -3.57 10.05
CA VAL A 185 -9.47 -2.41 10.70
C VAL A 185 -8.02 -2.27 10.27
N ALA A 186 -7.35 -1.18 10.67
CA ALA A 186 -5.91 -1.01 10.48
C ALA A 186 -5.17 -1.15 11.82
N GLU A 187 -4.00 -1.78 11.82
CA GLU A 187 -3.02 -1.64 12.89
C GLU A 187 -1.84 -0.80 12.39
N LEU A 188 -1.55 0.28 13.11
CA LEU A 188 -0.48 1.23 12.80
C LEU A 188 0.60 1.14 13.87
N ARG A 189 1.86 1.26 13.46
CA ARG A 189 3.02 1.25 14.34
C ARG A 189 3.99 2.35 13.95
N LYS A 190 4.52 3.03 14.95
CA LYS A 190 5.60 4.00 14.80
C LYS A 190 6.46 3.91 16.04
N ASP A 191 7.75 3.69 15.84
CA ASP A 191 8.72 3.44 16.91
C ASP A 191 8.26 2.29 17.84
N THR A 192 8.02 2.57 19.12
CA THR A 192 7.56 1.60 20.13
C THR A 192 6.05 1.61 20.34
N GLN A 193 5.33 2.50 19.66
CA GLN A 193 3.90 2.70 19.84
C GLN A 193 3.09 1.93 18.80
N VAL A 194 1.87 1.55 19.18
CA VAL A 194 0.93 0.80 18.34
C VAL A 194 -0.48 1.33 18.54
N TRP A 195 -1.26 1.37 17.46
CA TRP A 195 -2.66 1.73 17.46
C TRP A 195 -3.46 0.74 16.63
N VAL A 196 -4.64 0.38 17.12
CA VAL A 196 -5.69 -0.25 16.31
C VAL A 196 -6.70 0.82 15.98
N VAL A 197 -6.96 1.02 14.69
CA VAL A 197 -7.75 2.14 14.17
C VAL A 197 -8.87 1.59 13.30
N ASP A 198 -10.09 1.95 13.65
CA ASP A 198 -11.30 1.58 12.95
C ASP A 198 -11.92 2.82 12.30
N PRO A 199 -11.64 3.08 11.01
CA PRO A 199 -12.21 4.22 10.31
C PRO A 199 -13.71 4.10 10.07
N PHE A 200 -14.24 2.87 10.02
CA PHE A 200 -15.65 2.62 9.77
C PHE A 200 -16.51 3.04 10.97
N CYS A 201 -16.09 2.68 12.18
CA CYS A 201 -16.77 3.10 13.42
C CYS A 201 -16.26 4.45 13.96
N GLY A 202 -15.11 4.93 13.50
CA GLY A 202 -14.51 6.17 13.99
C GLY A 202 -13.83 6.03 15.34
N HIS A 203 -13.29 4.85 15.66
CA HIS A 203 -12.63 4.57 16.94
C HIS A 203 -11.14 4.27 16.75
N GLN A 204 -10.36 4.57 17.78
CA GLN A 204 -8.96 4.17 17.86
C GLN A 204 -8.59 3.71 19.27
N LEU A 205 -7.66 2.78 19.35
CA LEU A 205 -7.11 2.26 20.60
C LEU A 205 -5.58 2.30 20.54
N LYS A 206 -4.97 3.07 21.45
CA LYS A 206 -3.52 3.17 21.61
C LYS A 206 -2.98 2.11 22.56
N GLY A 207 -1.74 1.67 22.33
CA GLY A 207 -0.93 0.87 23.26
C GLY A 207 -1.23 -0.64 23.23
N LEU A 208 -2.27 -1.05 22.51
CA LEU A 208 -2.67 -2.45 22.34
C LEU A 208 -2.77 -2.76 20.85
N GLY A 209 -1.87 -3.60 20.35
CA GLY A 209 -2.04 -4.23 19.04
C GLY A 209 -3.11 -5.33 19.08
N VAL A 210 -3.58 -5.73 17.90
CA VAL A 210 -4.61 -6.75 17.65
C VAL A 210 -4.30 -8.05 18.38
N THR A 211 -3.04 -8.51 18.35
CA THR A 211 -2.64 -9.74 19.06
C THR A 211 -2.95 -9.69 20.56
N ARG A 212 -2.85 -8.52 21.19
CA ARG A 212 -3.20 -8.33 22.61
C ARG A 212 -4.69 -8.06 22.80
N LEU A 213 -5.31 -7.37 21.85
CA LEU A 213 -6.74 -7.04 21.87
C LEU A 213 -7.61 -8.30 21.93
N VAL A 214 -7.18 -9.41 21.33
CA VAL A 214 -7.89 -10.72 21.40
C VAL A 214 -8.29 -11.11 22.83
N ARG A 215 -7.40 -10.88 23.81
CA ARG A 215 -7.61 -11.28 25.22
C ARG A 215 -8.12 -10.16 26.12
N ASN A 216 -8.25 -8.93 25.62
CA ASN A 216 -8.63 -7.78 26.43
C ASN A 216 -10.09 -7.40 26.15
N MET A 217 -11.02 -7.86 26.99
CA MET A 217 -12.45 -7.61 26.79
C MET A 217 -12.83 -6.14 26.97
N GLU A 218 -12.28 -5.48 27.97
CA GLU A 218 -12.51 -4.05 28.23
C GLU A 218 -12.10 -3.19 27.02
N ALA A 219 -10.93 -3.47 26.45
CA ALA A 219 -10.46 -2.77 25.26
C ALA A 219 -11.32 -3.06 24.02
N LYS A 220 -11.83 -4.30 23.88
CA LYS A 220 -12.77 -4.66 22.80
C LYS A 220 -14.12 -3.94 22.95
N GLN A 221 -14.64 -3.84 24.17
CA GLN A 221 -15.86 -3.08 24.48
C GLN A 221 -15.67 -1.58 24.25
N LYS A 222 -14.49 -1.03 24.59
CA LYS A 222 -14.17 0.37 24.29
C LYS A 222 -14.10 0.65 22.78
N LEU A 223 -13.54 -0.28 22.01
CA LEU A 223 -13.39 -0.11 20.56
C LEU A 223 -14.71 -0.38 19.82
N TRP A 224 -15.51 -1.33 20.31
CA TRP A 224 -16.73 -1.80 19.63
C TRP A 224 -17.84 -2.18 20.62
N PRO A 225 -18.46 -1.22 21.34
CA PRO A 225 -19.37 -1.50 22.45
C PRO A 225 -20.56 -2.40 22.08
N ASP A 226 -21.06 -2.29 20.84
CA ASP A 226 -22.28 -2.97 20.39
C ASP A 226 -22.02 -4.09 19.36
N HIS A 227 -20.76 -4.51 19.16
CA HIS A 227 -20.40 -5.51 18.14
C HIS A 227 -19.80 -6.79 18.74
N ALA A 228 -20.61 -7.50 19.53
CA ALA A 228 -20.20 -8.76 20.16
C ALA A 228 -19.67 -9.82 19.17
N GLN A 229 -20.13 -9.81 17.91
CA GLN A 229 -19.61 -10.68 16.85
C GLN A 229 -18.14 -10.40 16.54
N TRP A 230 -17.75 -9.12 16.46
CA TRP A 230 -16.37 -8.72 16.16
C TRP A 230 -15.40 -9.10 17.29
N TRP A 231 -15.87 -9.07 18.54
CA TRP A 231 -15.09 -9.52 19.70
C TRP A 231 -14.74 -10.99 19.65
N LYS A 232 -15.58 -11.82 19.01
CA LYS A 232 -15.34 -13.25 18.81
C LYS A 232 -14.38 -13.49 17.64
N THR A 233 -14.56 -12.75 16.54
CA THR A 233 -13.83 -12.99 15.27
C THR A 233 -12.41 -12.44 15.30
N ILE A 234 -12.10 -11.47 16.16
CA ILE A 234 -10.71 -10.99 16.33
C ILE A 234 -9.75 -12.11 16.76
N GLY A 235 -10.23 -13.16 17.43
CA GLY A 235 -9.41 -14.32 17.81
C GLY A 235 -8.84 -15.11 16.63
N ALA A 236 -9.45 -14.98 15.45
CA ALA A 236 -8.99 -15.57 14.19
C ALA A 236 -8.63 -14.48 13.16
N ALA A 237 -8.20 -13.30 13.64
CA ALA A 237 -7.83 -12.21 12.76
C ALA A 237 -6.62 -12.58 11.87
N THR A 238 -6.69 -12.21 10.60
CA THR A 238 -5.58 -12.30 9.66
C THR A 238 -5.04 -10.91 9.39
N LEU A 239 -3.72 -10.75 9.49
CA LEU A 239 -3.03 -9.48 9.24
C LEU A 239 -2.38 -9.54 7.87
N TYR A 240 -2.52 -8.48 7.08
CA TYR A 240 -1.91 -8.36 5.77
C TYR A 240 -1.11 -7.07 5.65
N ILE A 241 0.04 -7.15 4.98
CA ILE A 241 0.79 -5.96 4.54
C ILE A 241 0.11 -5.40 3.29
N PRO A 242 -0.48 -4.19 3.35
CA PRO A 242 -1.01 -3.56 2.15
C PRO A 242 0.15 -3.05 1.29
N ALA A 243 0.19 -3.49 0.03
CA ALA A 243 1.20 -3.08 -0.93
C ALA A 243 0.57 -2.98 -2.32
N HIS A 244 1.00 -2.00 -3.09
CA HIS A 244 0.58 -1.89 -4.48
C HIS A 244 1.26 -2.99 -5.30
N PRO A 245 0.64 -3.52 -6.38
CA PRO A 245 1.28 -4.55 -7.22
C PRO A 245 2.67 -4.17 -7.73
N PHE A 246 2.89 -2.88 -7.95
CA PHE A 246 4.16 -2.35 -8.45
C PHE A 246 5.25 -2.24 -7.38
N ASP A 247 4.91 -2.36 -6.09
CA ASP A 247 5.91 -2.54 -5.02
C ASP A 247 6.60 -3.91 -5.11
N TYR A 248 5.95 -4.92 -5.69
CA TYR A 248 6.54 -6.25 -5.89
C TYR A 248 7.51 -6.30 -7.08
N CYS A 249 7.44 -5.31 -7.98
CA CYS A 249 8.24 -5.28 -9.19
C CYS A 249 9.68 -4.83 -8.91
N LEU A 250 10.67 -5.55 -9.47
CA LEU A 250 12.09 -5.28 -9.22
C LEU A 250 12.50 -3.86 -9.63
N ARG A 251 11.96 -3.35 -10.74
CA ARG A 251 12.29 -2.01 -11.24
C ARG A 251 11.99 -0.91 -10.23
N THR A 252 10.85 -0.99 -9.56
CA THR A 252 10.40 0.00 -8.57
C THR A 252 11.25 -0.07 -7.32
N GLN A 253 11.58 -1.29 -6.88
CA GLN A 253 12.46 -1.52 -5.72
C GLN A 253 13.88 -1.04 -5.97
N LEU A 254 14.43 -1.31 -7.15
CA LEU A 254 15.76 -0.85 -7.54
C LEU A 254 15.80 0.67 -7.71
N LEU A 255 14.72 1.29 -8.23
CA LEU A 255 14.62 2.74 -8.35
C LEU A 255 14.65 3.39 -6.97
N ALA A 256 13.80 2.94 -6.05
CA ALA A 256 13.75 3.43 -4.68
C ALA A 256 15.10 3.23 -3.94
N ALA A 257 15.72 2.06 -4.09
CA ALA A 257 17.02 1.77 -3.50
C ALA A 257 18.14 2.64 -4.08
N SER A 258 18.14 2.87 -5.41
CA SER A 258 19.11 3.72 -6.09
C SER A 258 18.98 5.17 -5.64
N MET A 259 17.74 5.69 -5.59
CA MET A 259 17.44 7.03 -5.06
C MET A 259 17.98 7.21 -3.65
N LYS A 260 17.64 6.29 -2.74
CA LYS A 260 18.13 6.33 -1.36
C LYS A 260 19.65 6.27 -1.25
N LYS A 261 20.30 5.37 -2.00
CA LYS A 261 21.77 5.22 -2.01
C LYS A 261 22.49 6.51 -2.43
N ASN A 262 21.88 7.28 -3.32
CA ASN A 262 22.43 8.53 -3.83
C ASN A 262 21.92 9.76 -3.04
N GLY A 263 21.42 9.58 -1.82
CA GLY A 263 20.98 10.68 -0.95
C GLY A 263 19.73 11.42 -1.45
N PHE A 264 19.01 10.82 -2.40
CA PHE A 264 17.82 11.41 -2.98
C PHE A 264 16.57 10.70 -2.43
N GLU A 265 16.05 11.15 -1.30
CA GLU A 265 14.79 10.58 -0.78
C GLU A 265 13.59 11.31 -1.39
N PRO A 266 12.70 10.60 -2.12
CA PRO A 266 11.43 11.17 -2.58
C PRO A 266 10.59 11.60 -1.35
N PRO A 267 9.76 12.65 -1.47
CA PRO A 267 8.93 13.12 -0.36
C PRO A 267 7.71 12.23 -0.07
N PHE A 268 7.61 11.08 -0.74
CA PHE A 268 6.57 10.06 -0.60
C PHE A 268 7.23 8.66 -0.63
N ARG A 269 6.62 7.68 0.03
CA ARG A 269 7.12 6.30 0.05
C ARG A 269 6.61 5.54 -1.17
N PHE A 270 7.51 4.82 -1.82
CA PHE A 270 7.19 3.92 -2.93
C PHE A 270 8.28 2.85 -3.07
N GLY A 271 7.98 1.73 -3.71
CA GLY A 271 8.98 0.73 -4.12
C GLY A 271 9.64 0.00 -2.95
N GLU A 272 9.04 0.03 -1.76
CA GLU A 272 9.60 -0.68 -0.63
C GLU A 272 9.17 -2.16 -0.71
N ASP A 273 10.16 -3.05 -0.75
CA ASP A 273 9.97 -4.50 -0.86
C ASP A 273 8.94 -5.02 0.17
N PRO A 274 7.74 -5.51 -0.26
CA PRO A 274 6.66 -5.89 0.66
C PRO A 274 7.05 -6.93 1.71
N ARG A 275 7.97 -7.84 1.39
CA ARG A 275 8.54 -8.83 2.31
C ARG A 275 9.44 -8.16 3.35
N ARG A 276 10.20 -7.12 2.99
CA ARG A 276 10.96 -6.35 3.98
C ARG A 276 10.02 -5.59 4.90
N ARG A 277 8.94 -5.00 4.37
CA ARG A 277 7.87 -4.38 5.19
C ARG A 277 7.27 -5.39 6.17
N GLN A 278 6.92 -6.58 5.68
CA GLN A 278 6.44 -7.69 6.51
C GLN A 278 7.41 -8.05 7.64
N LEU A 279 8.70 -8.23 7.33
CA LEU A 279 9.73 -8.57 8.31
C LEU A 279 9.95 -7.45 9.33
N THR A 280 9.97 -6.20 8.88
CA THR A 280 10.06 -5.02 9.74
C THR A 280 8.88 -4.95 10.70
N TYR A 281 7.66 -5.11 10.17
CA TYR A 281 6.44 -5.13 10.96
C TYR A 281 6.44 -6.26 11.99
N ASP A 282 6.81 -7.47 11.58
CA ASP A 282 6.89 -8.63 12.46
C ASP A 282 7.88 -8.41 13.61
N ARG A 283 9.03 -7.79 13.31
CA ARG A 283 10.01 -7.42 14.34
C ARG A 283 9.43 -6.43 15.34
N LEU A 284 8.73 -5.39 14.89
CA LEU A 284 8.07 -4.41 15.76
C LEU A 284 6.95 -5.06 16.59
N ARG A 285 6.15 -5.93 15.96
CA ARG A 285 5.09 -6.69 16.62
C ARG A 285 5.63 -7.55 17.75
N ARG A 286 6.71 -8.31 17.52
CA ARG A 286 7.34 -9.16 18.55
C ARG A 286 7.84 -8.37 19.75
N LYS A 287 8.40 -7.16 19.55
CA LYS A 287 8.84 -6.28 20.65
C LYS A 287 7.71 -5.84 21.59
N THR A 288 6.47 -5.88 21.11
CA THR A 288 5.29 -5.39 21.85
C THR A 288 4.31 -6.50 22.27
N SER A 289 4.60 -7.77 21.94
CA SER A 289 3.62 -8.88 22.02
C SER A 289 4.14 -10.15 22.73
N THR A 290 5.00 -10.03 23.75
CA THR A 290 5.51 -11.20 24.50
C THR A 290 4.37 -11.95 25.23
N GLY A 291 4.29 -13.28 25.08
CA GLY A 291 3.36 -14.15 25.83
C GLY A 291 1.94 -14.34 25.25
N PHE A 292 1.71 -13.94 24.00
CA PHE A 292 0.37 -13.93 23.38
C PHE A 292 0.19 -15.03 22.32
N PRO A 293 -1.06 -15.43 22.00
CA PRO A 293 -1.29 -16.52 21.07
C PRO A 293 -0.77 -16.12 19.69
N LYS A 294 -0.19 -17.09 18.98
CA LYS A 294 0.18 -16.89 17.58
C LYS A 294 -1.12 -16.69 16.80
N LEU A 295 -1.41 -15.45 16.41
CA LEU A 295 -2.32 -15.19 15.29
C LEU A 295 -1.76 -15.85 14.03
N GLU A 296 -2.59 -15.93 12.98
CA GLU A 296 -2.11 -16.35 11.67
C GLU A 296 -0.85 -15.56 11.28
N PRO A 297 0.08 -16.20 10.56
CA PRO A 297 1.26 -15.52 10.07
C PRO A 297 0.82 -14.27 9.28
N LEU A 298 1.52 -13.17 9.53
CA LEU A 298 1.35 -11.94 8.77
C LEU A 298 1.51 -12.28 7.29
N GLY A 299 0.52 -11.96 6.46
CA GLY A 299 0.49 -12.31 5.05
C GLY A 299 0.83 -11.14 4.13
N LEU A 300 1.15 -11.46 2.89
CA LEU A 300 1.10 -10.49 1.79
C LEU A 300 -0.34 -10.40 1.30
N TRP A 301 -0.84 -9.18 1.08
CA TRP A 301 -2.22 -9.00 0.67
C TRP A 301 -2.40 -9.25 -0.82
N ASP A 302 -3.28 -10.16 -1.19
CA ASP A 302 -3.57 -10.52 -2.58
C ASP A 302 -4.61 -9.61 -3.25
N TYR A 303 -5.39 -8.87 -2.45
CA TYR A 303 -6.49 -8.05 -2.94
C TYR A 303 -6.05 -6.97 -3.94
N PRO A 304 -4.97 -6.19 -3.73
CA PRO A 304 -4.46 -5.25 -4.73
C PRO A 304 -4.09 -5.89 -6.07
N LEU A 305 -3.62 -7.15 -6.08
CA LEU A 305 -3.28 -7.88 -7.31
C LEU A 305 -4.54 -8.29 -8.07
N ARG A 306 -5.57 -8.73 -7.34
CA ARG A 306 -6.89 -9.02 -7.93
C ARG A 306 -7.55 -7.77 -8.51
N LEU A 307 -7.34 -6.61 -7.88
CA LEU A 307 -7.79 -5.32 -8.40
C LEU A 307 -7.11 -4.97 -9.72
N LEU A 308 -5.78 -5.04 -9.81
CA LEU A 308 -5.05 -4.82 -11.06
C LEU A 308 -5.51 -5.76 -12.18
N LYS A 309 -5.75 -7.04 -11.86
CA LYS A 309 -6.29 -7.99 -12.84
C LYS A 309 -7.66 -7.56 -13.36
N ALA A 310 -8.56 -7.14 -12.47
CA ALA A 310 -9.89 -6.69 -12.86
C ALA A 310 -9.82 -5.45 -13.77
N GLU A 311 -8.94 -4.48 -13.47
CA GLU A 311 -8.73 -3.31 -14.31
C GLU A 311 -8.18 -3.67 -15.69
N ASN A 312 -7.20 -4.57 -15.76
CA ASN A 312 -6.66 -5.04 -17.04
C ASN A 312 -7.75 -5.73 -17.89
N GLN A 313 -8.64 -6.49 -17.25
CA GLN A 313 -9.77 -7.13 -17.93
C GLN A 313 -10.81 -6.11 -18.42
N TRP A 314 -11.10 -5.09 -17.61
CA TRP A 314 -12.00 -3.99 -17.97
C TRP A 314 -11.47 -3.22 -19.18
N GLN A 315 -10.20 -2.79 -19.14
CA GLN A 315 -9.56 -2.08 -20.26
C GLN A 315 -9.52 -2.94 -21.53
N ALA A 316 -9.20 -4.24 -21.40
CA ALA A 316 -9.19 -5.17 -22.53
C ALA A 316 -10.58 -5.40 -23.17
N SER A 317 -11.66 -5.01 -22.49
CA SER A 317 -13.03 -5.07 -23.03
C SER A 317 -13.44 -3.81 -23.80
N GLY A 318 -12.57 -2.79 -23.87
CA GLY A 318 -12.84 -1.55 -24.62
C GLY A 318 -13.76 -0.57 -23.90
N ASN A 319 -14.00 -0.77 -22.59
CA ASN A 319 -14.73 0.19 -21.77
C ASN A 319 -13.76 1.28 -21.30
N GLU A 320 -13.99 2.52 -21.75
CA GLU A 320 -13.31 3.73 -21.26
C GLU A 320 -13.99 4.32 -20.03
#